data_AF-A0A812IAI8-F1
#
_entry.id   AF-A0A812IAI8-F1
#
_cell.length_a   1.000
_cell.length_b   1.000
_cell.length_c   1.000
_cell.angle_alpha   90.00
_cell.angle_beta   90.00
_cell.angle_gamma   90.00
#
_symmetry.space_group_name_H-M   'P 1'
#
loop_
_entity.id
_entity.type
_entity.pdbx_description
1 polymer ?
#
loop_
_entity_poly.entity_id
_entity_poly.type
_entity_poly.pdbx_seq_one_letter_code
_entity_poly.pdbx_strand_id
1 'polypeptide(L)'
;MERLEATLQLGASRHHAVSFDVTLALRYGFYLHVYADPAAVIYQVRQVKKFFLDSPIYVMSDGGLDFTTLCKEEGCTFVLCPPANDRWHPWPFFRRLWDAANSLAVKYIIMLEPDNTIHGYPKRPPGADLGGLLVQGRSFGLVRYVEKMAQQRSPGFKWTQKSMSSGLCGGAYFRREAVLDALSDQSMMKLDWNYLGDRLSKEIFSSDFAMQYAFAARGWRIEPWEETAQMDKHPDEPLTGAKDAAFRHYCSCYPGGKPTYNLKVAKADERLYKSGGYHMTSGPYSSSVCQVCYNSTRYIQLWGSAKCTNTIPFQLSEKLLKRW
;
A
#
# COMPACT_ATOMS: atom_id res chain seq x y z
N MET A 1 30.22 -71.84 15.28
CA MET A 1 29.21 -70.83 15.67
C MET A 1 29.78 -69.46 15.35
N GLU A 2 29.72 -69.08 14.07
CA GLU A 2 30.05 -67.73 13.60
C GLU A 2 28.75 -66.92 13.52
N ARG A 3 28.67 -65.83 14.28
CA ARG A 3 27.56 -64.88 14.23
C ARG A 3 27.89 -63.79 13.21
N LEU A 4 27.12 -63.76 12.13
CA LEU A 4 27.04 -62.65 11.18
C LEU A 4 26.35 -61.45 11.84
N GLU A 5 27.07 -60.34 12.00
CA GLU A 5 26.50 -59.04 12.33
C GLU A 5 26.09 -58.32 11.04
N ALA A 6 24.79 -58.23 10.81
CA ALA A 6 24.22 -57.44 9.71
C ALA A 6 24.16 -55.97 10.12
N THR A 7 24.97 -55.13 9.47
CA THR A 7 24.95 -53.68 9.63
C THR A 7 23.82 -53.09 8.77
N LEU A 8 22.76 -52.59 9.41
CA LEU A 8 21.71 -51.79 8.76
C LEU A 8 22.23 -50.38 8.50
N GLN A 9 22.49 -50.04 7.23
CA GLN A 9 22.71 -48.66 6.80
C GLN A 9 21.36 -47.96 6.63
N LEU A 10 20.97 -47.16 7.62
CA LEU A 10 19.87 -46.20 7.50
C LEU A 10 20.33 -45.04 6.62
N GLY A 11 19.75 -44.91 5.43
CA GLY A 11 19.99 -43.81 4.51
C GLY A 11 19.55 -42.47 5.11
N ALA A 12 20.52 -41.63 5.46
CA ALA A 12 20.29 -40.25 5.87
C ALA A 12 19.79 -39.43 4.67
N SER A 13 18.47 -39.23 4.58
CA SER A 13 17.86 -38.22 3.71
C SER A 13 18.39 -36.85 4.14
N ARG A 14 19.25 -36.24 3.30
CA ARG A 14 19.71 -34.86 3.46
C ARG A 14 18.55 -33.90 3.20
N HIS A 15 17.64 -33.77 4.16
CA HIS A 15 16.82 -32.57 4.25
C HIS A 15 17.75 -31.42 4.66
N HIS A 16 18.26 -30.69 3.68
CA HIS A 16 18.78 -29.35 3.90
C HIS A 16 17.62 -28.52 4.43
N ALA A 17 17.49 -28.49 5.77
CA ALA A 17 16.71 -27.49 6.45
C ALA A 17 17.34 -26.15 6.08
N VAL A 18 16.74 -25.48 5.09
CA VAL A 18 16.99 -24.08 4.81
C VAL A 18 16.65 -23.38 6.12
N SER A 19 17.67 -23.00 6.89
CA SER A 19 17.47 -22.14 8.06
C SER A 19 16.91 -20.83 7.52
N PHE A 20 15.58 -20.74 7.52
CA PHE A 20 14.90 -19.50 7.17
C PHE A 20 15.38 -18.47 8.18
N ASP A 21 16.15 -17.52 7.68
CA ASP A 21 16.81 -16.52 8.49
C ASP A 21 15.72 -15.65 9.14
N VAL A 22 15.61 -15.73 10.46
CA VAL A 22 14.69 -14.93 11.30
C VAL A 22 14.83 -13.43 11.00
N THR A 23 15.93 -13.00 10.37
CA THR A 23 16.13 -11.62 9.90
C THR A 23 15.16 -11.18 8.80
N LEU A 24 14.55 -12.09 8.03
CA LEU A 24 13.65 -11.72 6.93
C LEU A 24 12.26 -11.30 7.44
N ALA A 25 11.76 -11.96 8.49
CA ALA A 25 10.48 -11.66 9.12
C ALA A 25 10.40 -10.23 9.68
N LEU A 26 11.49 -9.77 10.31
CA LEU A 26 11.58 -8.41 10.86
C LEU A 26 11.85 -7.34 9.80
N ARG A 27 12.14 -7.75 8.56
CA ARG A 27 12.48 -6.81 7.48
C ARG A 27 11.24 -6.22 6.82
N TYR A 28 10.23 -7.04 6.55
CA TYR A 28 9.04 -6.64 5.78
C TYR A 28 7.75 -6.85 6.58
N GLY A 29 6.90 -5.83 6.58
CA GLY A 29 5.50 -5.92 6.99
C GLY A 29 4.58 -5.52 5.85
N PHE A 30 3.31 -5.91 5.91
CA PHE A 30 2.37 -5.74 4.81
C PHE A 30 1.20 -4.84 5.21
N TYR A 31 0.94 -3.82 4.41
CA TYR A 31 -0.22 -2.95 4.53
C TYR A 31 -1.19 -3.24 3.39
N LEU A 32 -2.35 -3.82 3.69
CA LEU A 32 -3.39 -4.11 2.72
C LEU A 32 -4.45 -2.99 2.78
N HIS A 33 -4.57 -2.21 1.72
CA HIS A 33 -5.58 -1.18 1.56
C HIS A 33 -6.79 -1.74 0.80
N VAL A 34 -7.93 -1.92 1.46
CA VAL A 34 -9.04 -2.72 0.91
C VAL A 34 -10.38 -1.98 0.97
N TYR A 35 -11.36 -2.48 0.20
CA TYR A 35 -12.75 -2.00 0.23
C TYR A 35 -13.74 -3.17 0.27
N ALA A 36 -14.16 -3.72 -0.88
CA ALA A 36 -15.34 -4.60 -0.96
C ALA A 36 -15.12 -5.96 -1.63
N ASP A 37 -13.86 -6.43 -1.72
CA ASP A 37 -13.49 -7.62 -2.51
C ASP A 37 -12.98 -8.76 -1.62
N PRO A 38 -13.86 -9.51 -0.93
CA PRO A 38 -13.46 -10.42 0.13
C PRO A 38 -12.56 -11.56 -0.37
N ALA A 39 -12.85 -12.12 -1.54
CA ALA A 39 -12.06 -13.20 -2.12
C ALA A 39 -10.61 -12.75 -2.39
N ALA A 40 -10.43 -11.55 -2.93
CA ALA A 40 -9.12 -10.97 -3.19
C ALA A 40 -8.34 -10.72 -1.89
N VAL A 41 -8.99 -10.17 -0.86
CA VAL A 41 -8.36 -9.90 0.45
C VAL A 41 -7.93 -11.18 1.15
N ILE A 42 -8.82 -12.18 1.24
CA ILE A 42 -8.51 -13.49 1.85
C ILE A 42 -7.35 -14.15 1.11
N TYR A 43 -7.40 -14.15 -0.23
CA TYR A 43 -6.34 -14.70 -1.05
C TYR A 43 -4.99 -14.01 -0.76
N GLN A 44 -4.95 -12.68 -0.71
CA GLN A 44 -3.72 -11.94 -0.47
C GLN A 44 -3.14 -12.17 0.92
N VAL A 45 -3.96 -12.16 1.98
CA VAL A 45 -3.49 -12.46 3.35
C VAL A 45 -2.82 -13.84 3.37
N ARG A 46 -3.44 -14.84 2.76
CA ARG A 46 -2.88 -16.19 2.66
C ARG A 46 -1.64 -16.28 1.77
N GLN A 47 -1.56 -15.51 0.68
CA GLN A 47 -0.33 -15.43 -0.12
C GLN A 47 0.82 -14.79 0.67
N VAL A 48 0.55 -13.73 1.44
CA VAL A 48 1.56 -13.16 2.33
C VAL A 48 2.00 -14.22 3.33
N LYS A 49 1.09 -14.94 4.00
CA LYS A 49 1.47 -16.00 4.93
C LYS A 49 2.26 -17.15 4.29
N LYS A 50 1.95 -17.50 3.04
CA LYS A 50 2.68 -18.51 2.27
C LYS A 50 4.14 -18.09 2.02
N PHE A 51 4.37 -16.83 1.67
CA PHE A 51 5.68 -16.32 1.30
C PHE A 51 6.39 -15.52 2.40
N PHE A 52 5.74 -15.22 3.51
CA PHE A 52 6.26 -14.35 4.57
C PHE A 52 5.60 -14.73 5.90
N LEU A 53 5.83 -15.98 6.33
CA LEU A 53 5.10 -16.64 7.42
C LEU A 53 4.97 -15.78 8.69
N ASP A 54 6.07 -15.13 9.08
CA ASP A 54 6.21 -14.38 10.32
C ASP A 54 6.10 -12.85 10.13
N SER A 55 5.93 -12.37 8.90
CA SER A 55 5.77 -10.94 8.65
C SER A 55 4.43 -10.43 9.19
N PRO A 56 4.41 -9.27 9.89
CA PRO A 56 3.17 -8.70 10.36
C PRO A 56 2.35 -8.13 9.20
N ILE A 57 1.03 -8.26 9.31
CA ILE A 57 0.07 -7.82 8.30
C ILE A 57 -0.91 -6.85 8.96
N TYR A 58 -1.15 -5.71 8.32
CA TYR A 58 -2.12 -4.70 8.71
C TYR A 58 -3.13 -4.53 7.58
N VAL A 59 -4.37 -4.97 7.81
CA VAL A 59 -5.48 -4.86 6.86
C VAL A 59 -6.33 -3.67 7.26
N MET A 60 -6.54 -2.74 6.32
CA MET A 60 -7.35 -1.55 6.54
C MET A 60 -8.41 -1.42 5.45
N SER A 61 -9.67 -1.33 5.88
CA SER A 61 -10.83 -1.17 5.00
C SER A 61 -11.32 0.27 4.98
N ASP A 62 -11.42 0.87 3.79
CA ASP A 62 -11.96 2.23 3.56
C ASP A 62 -13.49 2.25 3.55
N GLY A 63 -14.08 1.85 4.68
CA GLY A 63 -15.53 1.80 4.86
C GLY A 63 -16.25 0.67 4.14
N GLY A 64 -15.50 -0.31 3.62
CA GLY A 64 -16.05 -1.48 2.95
C GLY A 64 -16.38 -2.61 3.92
N LEU A 65 -15.81 -3.79 3.68
CA LEU A 65 -16.07 -4.98 4.50
C LEU A 65 -15.26 -5.00 5.81
N ASP A 66 -15.78 -5.70 6.81
CA ASP A 66 -15.11 -5.99 8.08
C ASP A 66 -14.42 -7.36 7.99
N PHE A 67 -13.10 -7.38 8.17
CA PHE A 67 -12.23 -8.57 8.11
C PHE A 67 -11.67 -8.97 9.49
N THR A 68 -12.34 -8.59 10.59
CA THR A 68 -11.91 -8.93 11.95
C THR A 68 -11.74 -10.44 12.14
N THR A 69 -12.69 -11.24 11.64
CA THR A 69 -12.63 -12.71 11.76
C THR A 69 -11.45 -13.29 10.97
N LEU A 70 -11.25 -12.84 9.72
CA LEU A 70 -10.06 -13.20 8.93
C LEU A 70 -8.77 -12.93 9.70
N CYS A 71 -8.62 -11.71 10.24
CA CYS A 71 -7.38 -11.34 10.91
C CYS A 71 -7.16 -12.04 12.25
N LYS A 72 -8.23 -12.39 12.95
CA LYS A 72 -8.13 -13.24 14.14
C LYS A 72 -7.57 -14.63 13.80
N GLU A 73 -7.96 -15.19 12.66
CA GLU A 73 -7.54 -16.54 12.25
C GLU A 73 -6.14 -16.56 11.63
N GLU A 74 -5.84 -15.58 10.79
CA GLU A 74 -4.56 -15.54 10.06
C GLU A 74 -3.48 -14.76 10.83
N GLY A 75 -3.78 -14.24 12.02
CA GLY A 75 -2.83 -13.51 12.86
C GLY A 75 -2.41 -12.16 12.28
N CYS A 76 -3.37 -11.37 11.79
CA CYS A 76 -3.14 -10.00 11.33
C CYS A 76 -3.82 -8.94 12.20
N THR A 77 -3.49 -7.67 11.99
CA THR A 77 -4.20 -6.53 12.56
C THR A 77 -5.24 -6.05 11.57
N PHE A 78 -6.50 -5.89 12.00
CA PHE A 78 -7.55 -5.31 11.18
C PHE A 78 -8.02 -3.97 11.75
N VAL A 79 -8.20 -2.99 10.87
CA VAL A 79 -8.85 -1.72 11.19
C VAL A 79 -9.90 -1.38 10.13
N LEU A 80 -11.14 -1.25 10.59
CA LEU A 80 -12.23 -0.71 9.80
C LEU A 80 -12.29 0.81 9.97
N CYS A 81 -12.01 1.55 8.90
CA CYS A 81 -12.04 3.00 8.87
C CYS A 81 -13.34 3.49 8.22
N PRO A 82 -13.92 4.62 8.65
CA PRO A 82 -15.05 5.20 7.95
C PRO A 82 -14.70 5.59 6.50
N PRO A 83 -15.63 5.47 5.54
CA PRO A 83 -15.33 5.67 4.13
C PRO A 83 -14.88 7.11 3.86
N ALA A 84 -13.79 7.22 3.10
CA ALA A 84 -13.21 8.47 2.67
C ALA A 84 -12.90 8.50 1.16
N ASN A 85 -13.05 7.39 0.42
CA ASN A 85 -12.62 7.30 -0.99
C ASN A 85 -11.14 7.65 -1.12
N ASP A 86 -10.31 6.87 -0.41
CA ASP A 86 -8.86 7.04 -0.31
C ASP A 86 -8.15 7.09 -1.67
N ARG A 87 -8.75 6.60 -2.76
CA ARG A 87 -8.19 6.72 -4.12
C ARG A 87 -8.03 8.19 -4.56
N TRP A 88 -8.99 9.03 -4.15
CA TRP A 88 -9.11 10.43 -4.57
C TRP A 88 -9.02 11.42 -3.41
N HIS A 89 -8.80 10.93 -2.19
CA HIS A 89 -8.56 11.75 -1.01
C HIS A 89 -7.29 11.29 -0.33
N PRO A 90 -6.15 11.95 -0.62
CA PRO A 90 -4.86 11.47 -0.17
C PRO A 90 -4.65 11.62 1.32
N TRP A 91 -5.30 12.59 1.97
CA TRP A 91 -5.04 12.87 3.37
C TRP A 91 -5.48 11.72 4.32
N PRO A 92 -6.74 11.23 4.27
CA PRO A 92 -7.13 10.05 5.04
C PRO A 92 -6.24 8.85 4.73
N PHE A 93 -5.93 8.63 3.45
CA PHE A 93 -5.03 7.57 3.03
C PHE A 93 -3.64 7.69 3.68
N PHE A 94 -3.03 8.87 3.67
CA PHE A 94 -1.72 9.13 4.30
C PHE A 94 -1.76 8.83 5.79
N ARG A 95 -2.82 9.26 6.48
CA ARG A 95 -2.99 8.96 7.89
C ARG A 95 -3.06 7.45 8.13
N ARG A 96 -3.80 6.72 7.31
CA ARG A 96 -4.00 5.28 7.48
C ARG A 96 -2.73 4.49 7.21
N LEU A 97 -1.95 4.90 6.20
CA LEU A 97 -0.61 4.36 5.95
C LEU A 97 0.35 4.69 7.10
N TRP A 98 0.25 5.89 7.69
CA TRP A 98 1.01 6.26 8.90
C TRP A 98 0.63 5.38 10.10
N ASP A 99 -0.67 5.15 10.35
CA ASP A 99 -1.15 4.29 11.44
C ASP A 99 -0.66 2.84 11.25
N ALA A 100 -0.71 2.32 10.02
CA ALA A 100 -0.15 1.01 9.68
C ALA A 100 1.36 0.95 9.93
N ALA A 101 2.11 1.99 9.52
CA ALA A 101 3.54 2.08 9.76
C ALA A 101 3.88 2.13 11.24
N ASN A 102 3.07 2.83 12.05
CA ASN A 102 3.25 2.86 13.48
C ASN A 102 3.08 1.46 14.10
N SER A 103 2.08 0.70 13.64
CA SER A 103 1.75 -0.65 14.11
C SER A 103 2.77 -1.72 13.72
N LEU A 104 3.22 -1.76 12.46
CA LEU A 104 3.94 -2.92 11.90
C LEU A 104 5.37 -3.15 12.45
N ALA A 105 5.99 -2.19 13.13
CA ALA A 105 7.32 -2.31 13.76
C ALA A 105 8.45 -2.96 12.89
N VAL A 106 8.38 -2.79 11.57
CA VAL A 106 9.31 -3.39 10.58
C VAL A 106 10.24 -2.35 9.96
N LYS A 107 11.26 -2.80 9.22
CA LYS A 107 12.13 -1.89 8.43
C LYS A 107 11.41 -1.32 7.20
N TYR A 108 10.75 -2.18 6.43
CA TYR A 108 10.03 -1.82 5.21
C TYR A 108 8.59 -2.32 5.25
N ILE A 109 7.69 -1.51 4.73
CA ILE A 109 6.27 -1.82 4.57
C ILE A 109 6.05 -2.04 3.09
N ILE A 110 5.39 -3.14 2.72
CA ILE A 110 4.94 -3.39 1.36
C ILE A 110 3.44 -3.11 1.34
N MET A 111 3.05 -2.14 0.51
CA MET A 111 1.65 -1.83 0.31
C MET A 111 1.06 -2.77 -0.72
N LEU A 112 -0.09 -3.35 -0.43
CA LEU A 112 -0.85 -4.19 -1.33
C LEU A 112 -2.26 -3.63 -1.48
N GLU A 113 -2.71 -3.56 -2.72
CA GLU A 113 -4.09 -3.35 -3.11
C GLU A 113 -4.67 -4.70 -3.56
N PRO A 114 -6.00 -4.92 -3.50
CA PRO A 114 -6.61 -6.20 -3.83
C PRO A 114 -6.29 -6.72 -5.23
N ASP A 115 -5.73 -5.91 -6.13
CA ASP A 115 -5.32 -6.27 -7.49
C ASP A 115 -3.86 -6.70 -7.64
N ASN A 116 -3.09 -6.74 -6.56
CA ASN A 116 -1.75 -7.29 -6.58
C ASN A 116 -1.74 -8.82 -6.49
N THR A 117 -0.72 -9.43 -7.11
CA THR A 117 -0.37 -10.84 -6.87
C THR A 117 1.08 -10.97 -6.39
N ILE A 118 1.31 -11.99 -5.55
CA ILE A 118 2.61 -12.27 -4.90
C ILE A 118 3.16 -13.56 -5.48
N HIS A 119 4.39 -13.53 -5.99
CA HIS A 119 5.04 -14.63 -6.71
C HIS A 119 6.27 -15.20 -5.99
N GLY A 120 6.66 -14.59 -4.88
CA GLY A 120 7.81 -15.03 -4.10
C GLY A 120 8.36 -13.96 -3.16
N TYR A 121 9.57 -14.22 -2.68
CA TYR A 121 10.34 -13.26 -1.91
C TYR A 121 11.00 -12.23 -2.82
N PRO A 122 11.23 -10.99 -2.35
CA PRO A 122 12.05 -10.01 -3.06
C PRO A 122 13.48 -10.56 -3.19
N LYS A 123 13.96 -10.72 -4.42
CA LYS A 123 15.34 -11.16 -4.71
C LYS A 123 16.32 -10.01 -4.61
N ARG A 124 15.84 -8.81 -4.91
CA ARG A 124 16.59 -7.55 -4.91
C ARG A 124 16.14 -6.68 -3.74
N PRO A 125 17.04 -6.35 -2.79
CA PRO A 125 16.68 -5.52 -1.66
C PRO A 125 16.32 -4.10 -2.10
N PRO A 126 15.48 -3.39 -1.33
CA PRO A 126 15.27 -1.95 -1.47
C PRO A 126 16.55 -1.14 -1.67
N GLY A 127 16.69 -0.50 -2.83
CA GLY A 127 17.81 0.39 -3.15
C GLY A 127 17.60 1.85 -2.73
N ALA A 128 16.39 2.26 -2.38
CA ALA A 128 16.02 3.62 -1.98
C ALA A 128 15.21 3.60 -0.67
N ASP A 129 14.72 4.76 -0.23
CA ASP A 129 13.85 4.81 0.94
C ASP A 129 12.45 4.30 0.59
N LEU A 130 12.00 4.58 -0.63
CA LEU A 130 10.74 4.10 -1.18
C LEU A 130 10.91 3.67 -2.62
N GLY A 131 10.05 2.76 -3.07
CA GLY A 131 10.04 2.40 -4.48
C GLY A 131 8.89 1.53 -4.89
N GLY A 132 8.56 1.56 -6.17
CA GLY A 132 7.46 0.78 -6.70
C GLY A 132 7.52 0.68 -8.21
N LEU A 133 6.36 0.68 -8.84
CA LEU A 133 6.22 0.37 -10.25
C LEU A 133 6.98 1.35 -11.16
N LEU A 134 7.72 0.87 -12.15
CA LEU A 134 8.26 1.75 -13.19
C LEU A 134 7.13 2.23 -14.12
N VAL A 135 6.87 3.54 -14.12
CA VAL A 135 5.94 4.23 -15.03
C VAL A 135 6.76 5.07 -16.02
N GLN A 136 6.96 4.53 -17.23
CA GLN A 136 7.75 5.17 -18.27
C GLN A 136 7.18 6.55 -18.64
N GLY A 137 8.06 7.54 -18.83
CA GLY A 137 7.69 8.89 -19.23
C GLY A 137 6.95 9.73 -18.19
N ARG A 138 6.67 9.19 -16.99
CA ARG A 138 6.00 9.96 -15.94
C ARG A 138 6.90 11.08 -15.42
N SER A 139 6.34 12.27 -15.30
CA SER A 139 6.97 13.44 -14.67
C SER A 139 5.97 14.07 -13.70
N PHE A 140 6.46 14.94 -12.83
CA PHE A 140 5.65 15.67 -11.87
C PHE A 140 5.89 17.18 -12.01
N GLY A 141 4.84 17.97 -11.81
CA GLY A 141 4.93 19.42 -11.81
C GLY A 141 5.62 19.97 -10.54
N LEU A 142 5.99 21.25 -10.59
CA LEU A 142 6.47 22.01 -9.42
C LEU A 142 7.75 21.46 -8.75
N VAL A 143 8.66 20.86 -9.54
CA VAL A 143 9.95 20.33 -9.06
C VAL A 143 10.70 21.31 -8.16
N ARG A 144 10.83 22.59 -8.56
CA ARG A 144 11.55 23.61 -7.76
C ARG A 144 10.94 23.84 -6.38
N TYR A 145 9.61 23.78 -6.27
CA TYR A 145 8.91 23.94 -5.00
C TYR A 145 9.23 22.77 -4.06
N VAL A 146 9.11 21.53 -4.57
CA VAL A 146 9.40 20.32 -3.81
C VAL A 146 10.88 20.25 -3.40
N GLU A 147 11.80 20.53 -4.32
CA GLU A 147 13.23 20.57 -4.00
C GLU A 147 13.56 21.62 -2.94
N LYS A 148 12.93 22.81 -3.00
CA LYS A 148 13.12 23.87 -1.99
C LYS A 148 12.68 23.38 -0.60
N MET A 149 11.55 22.69 -0.49
CA MET A 149 11.10 22.12 0.77
C MET A 149 12.06 21.05 1.29
N ALA A 150 12.51 20.17 0.38
CA ALA A 150 13.40 19.07 0.71
C ALA A 150 14.74 19.53 1.33
N GLN A 151 15.22 20.72 0.96
CA GLN A 151 16.49 21.26 1.48
C GLN A 151 16.52 21.37 3.00
N GLN A 152 15.37 21.53 3.66
CA GLN A 152 15.31 21.64 5.13
C GLN A 152 15.78 20.35 5.82
N ARG A 153 15.55 19.19 5.21
CA ARG A 153 15.93 17.88 5.76
C ARG A 153 17.15 17.30 5.04
N SER A 154 17.22 17.46 3.71
CA SER A 154 18.24 16.86 2.86
C SER A 154 18.84 17.92 1.93
N PRO A 155 19.84 18.70 2.40
CA PRO A 155 20.57 19.63 1.56
C PRO A 155 21.14 18.93 0.31
N GLY A 156 20.97 19.55 -0.85
CA GLY A 156 21.37 18.97 -2.14
C GLY A 156 20.36 17.99 -2.75
N PHE A 157 19.20 17.76 -2.11
CA PHE A 157 18.17 16.88 -2.68
C PHE A 157 17.73 17.34 -4.08
N LYS A 158 17.60 16.37 -4.99
CA LYS A 158 17.11 16.55 -6.35
C LYS A 158 16.01 15.57 -6.68
N TRP A 159 14.90 16.08 -7.20
CA TRP A 159 13.77 15.23 -7.59
C TRP A 159 13.93 14.80 -9.05
N THR A 160 14.74 13.75 -9.22
CA THR A 160 15.18 13.31 -10.55
C THR A 160 14.05 12.69 -11.38
N GLN A 161 14.27 12.59 -12.70
CA GLN A 161 13.36 11.87 -13.60
C GLN A 161 13.17 10.40 -13.20
N LYS A 162 14.23 9.75 -12.71
CA LYS A 162 14.14 8.38 -12.18
C LYS A 162 13.22 8.32 -10.96
N SER A 163 13.31 9.28 -10.05
CA SER A 163 12.43 9.32 -8.88
C SER A 163 10.97 9.55 -9.26
N MET A 164 10.75 10.46 -10.20
CA MET A 164 9.42 10.78 -10.72
C MET A 164 8.80 9.61 -11.50
N SER A 165 9.56 8.62 -11.99
CA SER A 165 9.00 7.46 -12.70
C SER A 165 8.52 6.32 -11.80
N SER A 166 8.66 6.41 -10.47
CA SER A 166 8.27 5.33 -9.53
C SER A 166 6.81 5.40 -9.05
N GLY A 167 5.90 4.62 -9.61
CA GLY A 167 4.53 4.41 -9.12
C GLY A 167 4.49 3.91 -7.68
N LEU A 168 3.95 4.71 -6.76
CA LEU A 168 3.74 4.34 -5.36
C LEU A 168 2.34 3.74 -5.16
N CYS A 169 1.96 2.79 -6.01
CA CYS A 169 0.70 2.05 -5.94
C CYS A 169 0.92 0.65 -5.34
N GLY A 170 -0.08 -0.23 -5.40
CA GLY A 170 0.02 -1.60 -4.92
C GLY A 170 1.26 -2.33 -5.44
N GLY A 171 1.99 -2.99 -4.53
CA GLY A 171 3.27 -3.65 -4.76
C GLY A 171 4.49 -2.77 -4.46
N ALA A 172 4.31 -1.48 -4.13
CA ALA A 172 5.39 -0.61 -3.70
C ALA A 172 5.88 -0.92 -2.26
N TYR A 173 7.15 -0.62 -1.99
CA TYR A 173 7.73 -0.64 -0.65
C TYR A 173 7.98 0.77 -0.12
N PHE A 174 7.94 0.88 1.20
CA PHE A 174 8.12 2.12 1.95
C PHE A 174 9.01 1.83 3.16
N ARG A 175 10.12 2.55 3.32
CA ARG A 175 10.87 2.54 4.58
C ARG A 175 9.95 3.10 5.67
N ARG A 176 9.76 2.34 6.75
CA ARG A 176 8.83 2.70 7.85
C ARG A 176 9.11 4.11 8.38
N GLU A 177 10.38 4.44 8.59
CA GLU A 177 10.82 5.76 9.04
C GLU A 177 10.39 6.88 8.10
N ALA A 178 10.45 6.67 6.78
CA ALA A 178 10.03 7.66 5.81
C ALA A 178 8.52 7.93 5.89
N VAL A 179 7.71 6.87 6.08
CA VAL A 179 6.27 6.99 6.29
C VAL A 179 5.97 7.79 7.55
N LEU A 180 6.61 7.43 8.67
CA LEU A 180 6.37 8.08 9.97
C LEU A 180 6.78 9.56 9.97
N ASP A 181 7.85 9.92 9.26
CA ASP A 181 8.27 11.31 9.08
C ASP A 181 7.33 12.07 8.13
N ALA A 182 7.20 11.60 6.88
CA ALA A 182 6.59 12.39 5.82
C ALA A 182 5.06 12.47 5.91
N LEU A 183 4.41 11.40 6.40
CA LEU A 183 2.95 11.33 6.48
C LEU A 183 2.42 11.69 7.88
N SER A 184 3.27 12.18 8.79
CA SER A 184 2.82 12.76 10.05
C SER A 184 1.96 14.00 9.81
N ASP A 185 0.97 14.25 10.68
CA ASP A 185 0.09 15.42 10.55
C ASP A 185 0.92 16.72 10.48
N GLN A 186 2.01 16.83 11.24
CA GLN A 186 2.89 17.99 11.25
C GLN A 186 3.66 18.18 9.93
N SER A 187 4.20 17.11 9.34
CA SER A 187 4.88 17.21 8.04
C SER A 187 3.90 17.53 6.92
N MET A 188 2.73 16.90 6.96
CA MET A 188 1.67 17.12 6.00
C MET A 188 1.17 18.56 5.99
N MET A 189 1.11 19.23 7.14
CA MET A 189 0.71 20.64 7.24
C MET A 189 1.75 21.63 6.72
N LYS A 190 3.01 21.22 6.51
CA LYS A 190 4.05 22.09 5.94
C LYS A 190 3.92 22.25 4.43
N LEU A 191 3.20 21.34 3.78
CA LEU A 191 2.92 21.41 2.35
C LEU A 191 1.77 22.37 2.11
N ASP A 192 1.99 23.36 1.24
CA ASP A 192 0.93 24.22 0.72
C ASP A 192 0.07 23.46 -0.30
N TRP A 193 -0.84 22.62 0.21
CA TRP A 193 -1.79 21.86 -0.59
C TRP A 193 -2.70 22.76 -1.44
N ASN A 194 -2.94 24.01 -1.01
CA ASN A 194 -3.71 24.96 -1.78
C ASN A 194 -2.98 25.41 -3.04
N TYR A 195 -1.71 25.80 -2.88
CA TYR A 195 -0.84 26.14 -4.01
C TYR A 195 -0.68 24.96 -4.97
N LEU A 196 -0.47 23.75 -4.43
CA LEU A 196 -0.33 22.54 -5.23
C LEU A 196 -1.61 22.24 -6.02
N GLY A 197 -2.78 22.20 -5.37
CA GLY A 197 -4.06 21.94 -6.04
C GLY A 197 -4.49 23.03 -7.03
N ASP A 198 -4.03 24.26 -6.86
CA ASP A 198 -4.32 25.35 -7.80
C ASP A 198 -3.57 25.20 -9.12
N ARG A 199 -2.38 24.59 -9.06
CA ARG A 199 -1.44 24.45 -10.17
C ARG A 199 -1.47 23.08 -10.82
N LEU A 200 -1.90 22.07 -10.08
CA LEU A 200 -1.91 20.67 -10.47
C LEU A 200 -3.33 20.12 -10.32
N SER A 201 -3.73 19.22 -11.21
CA SER A 201 -5.04 18.57 -11.13
C SER A 201 -4.91 17.22 -10.43
N LYS A 202 -4.90 16.14 -11.19
CA LYS A 202 -4.94 14.75 -10.72
C LYS A 202 -3.82 14.40 -9.75
N GLU A 203 -2.63 14.99 -9.93
CA GLU A 203 -1.42 14.65 -9.17
C GLU A 203 -1.56 14.86 -7.65
N ILE A 204 -2.41 15.81 -7.24
CA ILE A 204 -2.56 16.19 -5.83
C ILE A 204 -3.77 15.54 -5.18
N PHE A 205 -4.74 15.06 -5.97
CA PHE A 205 -5.94 14.41 -5.44
C PHE A 205 -5.84 12.88 -5.47
N SER A 206 -5.01 12.30 -6.34
CA SER A 206 -4.82 10.85 -6.34
C SER A 206 -3.75 10.44 -5.34
N SER A 207 -4.06 9.52 -4.43
CA SER A 207 -3.12 9.06 -3.38
C SER A 207 -1.78 8.57 -3.91
N ASP A 208 -1.79 7.75 -4.97
CA ASP A 208 -0.58 7.23 -5.62
C ASP A 208 0.38 8.33 -6.11
N PHE A 209 -0.19 9.47 -6.51
CA PHE A 209 0.54 10.62 -7.03
C PHE A 209 0.89 11.61 -5.91
N ALA A 210 -0.02 11.86 -4.99
CA ALA A 210 0.18 12.81 -3.91
C ALA A 210 1.26 12.33 -2.91
N MET A 211 1.40 11.01 -2.71
CA MET A 211 2.49 10.44 -1.91
C MET A 211 3.87 10.88 -2.40
N GLN A 212 4.06 10.96 -3.72
CA GLN A 212 5.33 11.38 -4.32
C GLN A 212 5.72 12.79 -3.86
N TYR A 213 4.77 13.73 -3.81
CA TYR A 213 5.00 15.07 -3.26
C TYR A 213 5.33 15.03 -1.77
N ALA A 214 4.58 14.27 -0.97
CA ALA A 214 4.78 14.18 0.47
C ALA A 214 6.19 13.69 0.82
N PHE A 215 6.63 12.60 0.19
CA PHE A 215 7.96 12.03 0.43
C PHE A 215 9.09 12.89 -0.16
N ALA A 216 8.95 13.36 -1.41
CA ALA A 216 9.98 14.15 -2.06
C ALA A 216 10.18 15.52 -1.38
N ALA A 217 9.12 16.16 -0.89
CA ALA A 217 9.23 17.44 -0.16
C ALA A 217 9.92 17.31 1.20
N ARG A 218 9.99 16.09 1.73
CA ARG A 218 10.80 15.75 2.90
C ARG A 218 12.20 15.25 2.51
N GLY A 219 12.52 15.18 1.23
CA GLY A 219 13.83 14.77 0.75
C GLY A 219 14.12 13.27 0.90
N TRP A 220 13.09 12.42 0.89
CA TRP A 220 13.27 10.97 0.86
C TRP A 220 13.55 10.48 -0.56
N ARG A 221 14.45 9.50 -0.72
CA ARG A 221 14.78 8.97 -2.05
C ARG A 221 13.71 7.99 -2.50
N ILE A 222 13.14 8.27 -3.67
CA ILE A 222 12.12 7.45 -4.31
C ILE A 222 12.71 6.93 -5.61
N GLU A 223 12.65 5.63 -5.87
CA GLU A 223 13.12 5.04 -7.14
C GLU A 223 12.28 3.81 -7.51
N PRO A 224 12.15 3.47 -8.80
CA PRO A 224 11.49 2.24 -9.22
C PRO A 224 12.11 1.01 -8.54
N TRP A 225 11.26 0.06 -8.15
CA TRP A 225 11.68 -1.18 -7.51
C TRP A 225 11.57 -2.34 -8.49
N GLU A 226 12.67 -3.05 -8.70
CA GLU A 226 12.74 -4.17 -9.65
C GLU A 226 11.89 -5.38 -9.25
N GLU A 227 11.39 -5.42 -8.00
CA GLU A 227 10.49 -6.45 -7.50
C GLU A 227 9.01 -6.14 -7.73
N THR A 228 8.70 -5.03 -8.38
CA THR A 228 7.34 -4.68 -8.80
C THR A 228 7.27 -4.62 -10.32
N ALA A 229 6.32 -5.34 -10.91
CA ALA A 229 6.09 -5.35 -12.34
C ALA A 229 4.66 -4.93 -12.72
N GLN A 230 4.51 -4.21 -13.82
CA GLN A 230 3.22 -3.85 -14.40
C GLN A 230 2.81 -4.93 -15.39
N MET A 231 1.64 -5.52 -15.20
CA MET A 231 1.03 -6.45 -16.13
C MET A 231 0.00 -5.72 -16.98
N ASP A 232 -0.04 -6.00 -18.29
CA ASP A 232 -0.99 -5.40 -19.22
C ASP A 232 -1.81 -6.43 -20.00
N LYS A 233 -1.27 -7.15 -20.97
CA LYS A 233 -2.01 -8.05 -21.86
C LYS A 233 -1.59 -9.49 -21.69
N HIS A 234 -0.31 -9.70 -21.38
CA HIS A 234 0.27 -11.03 -21.26
C HIS A 234 0.40 -11.43 -19.78
N PRO A 235 0.08 -12.70 -19.43
CA PRO A 235 0.15 -13.17 -18.05
C PRO A 235 1.58 -13.29 -17.51
N ASP A 236 2.55 -13.48 -18.40
CA ASP A 236 3.95 -13.78 -18.04
C ASP A 236 4.95 -12.76 -18.60
N GLU A 237 4.46 -11.78 -19.37
CA GLU A 237 5.30 -10.72 -19.94
C GLU A 237 4.85 -9.38 -19.38
N PRO A 238 5.58 -8.82 -18.41
CA PRO A 238 5.23 -7.52 -17.85
C PRO A 238 5.49 -6.41 -18.87
N LEU A 239 4.62 -5.41 -18.87
CA LEU A 239 4.81 -4.16 -19.61
C LEU A 239 6.04 -3.39 -19.10
N THR A 240 6.24 -3.36 -17.79
CA THR A 240 7.43 -2.79 -17.13
C THR A 240 7.83 -3.61 -15.92
N GLY A 241 9.12 -3.58 -15.56
CA GLY A 241 9.68 -4.36 -14.45
C GLY A 241 10.19 -5.74 -14.87
N ALA A 242 10.73 -6.50 -13.93
CA ALA A 242 11.31 -7.81 -14.20
C ALA A 242 10.24 -8.90 -14.32
N LYS A 243 10.42 -9.86 -15.25
CA LYS A 243 9.54 -11.05 -15.38
C LYS A 243 9.43 -11.86 -14.08
N ASP A 244 10.51 -11.82 -13.30
CA ASP A 244 10.71 -12.60 -12.09
C ASP A 244 10.47 -11.80 -10.80
N ALA A 245 9.84 -10.62 -10.92
CA ALA A 245 9.46 -9.73 -9.82
C ALA A 245 8.53 -10.43 -8.81
N ALA A 246 8.77 -10.18 -7.52
CA ALA A 246 7.95 -10.73 -6.43
C ALA A 246 6.51 -10.23 -6.44
N PHE A 247 6.25 -9.00 -6.88
CA PHE A 247 4.94 -8.37 -6.88
C PHE A 247 4.52 -7.97 -8.30
N ARG A 248 3.30 -8.36 -8.67
CA ARG A 248 2.70 -7.96 -9.95
C ARG A 248 1.49 -7.06 -9.71
N HIS A 249 1.42 -5.96 -10.44
CA HIS A 249 0.35 -4.98 -10.42
C HIS A 249 -0.35 -4.98 -11.79
N TYR A 250 -1.68 -5.07 -11.82
CA TYR A 250 -2.45 -5.29 -13.05
C TYR A 250 -3.22 -4.03 -13.46
N CYS A 251 -3.09 -3.62 -14.72
CA CYS A 251 -3.86 -2.48 -15.21
C CYS A 251 -5.36 -2.83 -15.29
N SER A 252 -6.22 -1.80 -15.34
CA SER A 252 -7.63 -1.99 -15.69
C SER A 252 -7.83 -2.53 -17.11
N CYS A 253 -6.81 -2.43 -17.97
CA CYS A 253 -6.79 -2.94 -19.32
C CYS A 253 -6.49 -4.45 -19.45
N TYR A 254 -6.27 -5.15 -18.33
CA TYR A 254 -5.85 -6.54 -18.36
C TYR A 254 -6.97 -7.47 -18.88
N PRO A 255 -6.69 -8.38 -19.86
CA PRO A 255 -7.70 -9.27 -20.42
C PRO A 255 -8.40 -10.10 -19.34
N GLY A 256 -9.74 -10.00 -19.32
CA GLY A 256 -10.56 -10.66 -18.30
C GLY A 256 -10.63 -9.92 -16.96
N GLY A 257 -10.03 -8.73 -16.83
CA GLY A 257 -9.98 -7.96 -15.58
C GLY A 257 -8.81 -8.36 -14.69
N LYS A 258 -8.66 -7.68 -13.54
CA LYS A 258 -7.56 -7.93 -12.61
C LYS A 258 -7.76 -9.30 -11.93
N PRO A 259 -6.76 -10.21 -11.92
CA PRO A 259 -6.98 -11.63 -11.63
C PRO A 259 -7.67 -11.94 -10.30
N THR A 260 -7.32 -11.19 -9.25
CA THR A 260 -7.83 -11.38 -7.89
C THR A 260 -9.27 -10.92 -7.71
N TYR A 261 -9.75 -9.95 -8.51
CA TYR A 261 -11.17 -9.53 -8.48
C TYR A 261 -12.12 -10.55 -9.11
N ASN A 262 -11.60 -11.49 -9.90
CA ASN A 262 -12.40 -12.56 -10.48
C ASN A 262 -12.51 -13.79 -9.57
N LEU A 263 -11.84 -13.77 -8.42
CA LEU A 263 -11.91 -14.88 -7.46
C LEU A 263 -13.30 -14.93 -6.82
N LYS A 264 -13.80 -16.16 -6.64
CA LYS A 264 -15.02 -16.41 -5.87
C LYS A 264 -14.63 -16.75 -4.44
N VAL A 265 -15.39 -16.24 -3.48
CA VAL A 265 -15.27 -16.63 -2.08
C VAL A 265 -15.63 -18.12 -1.97
N ALA A 266 -14.76 -18.91 -1.35
CA ALA A 266 -15.09 -20.29 -1.01
C ALA A 266 -16.15 -20.31 0.09
N LYS A 267 -17.10 -21.25 0.05
CA LYS A 267 -18.19 -21.34 1.04
C LYS A 267 -17.68 -21.34 2.50
N ALA A 268 -16.55 -21.99 2.77
CA ALA A 268 -15.95 -22.04 4.10
C ALA A 268 -15.38 -20.69 4.58
N ASP A 269 -15.09 -19.78 3.65
CA ASP A 269 -14.50 -18.46 3.89
C ASP A 269 -15.55 -17.35 4.00
N GLU A 270 -16.83 -17.61 3.70
CA GLU A 270 -17.92 -16.62 3.83
C GLU A 270 -18.03 -16.04 5.25
N ARG A 271 -17.64 -16.82 6.26
CA ARG A 271 -17.61 -16.41 7.67
C ARG A 271 -16.47 -15.46 8.03
N LEU A 272 -15.48 -15.29 7.15
CA LEU A 272 -14.26 -14.52 7.43
C LEU A 272 -14.45 -13.01 7.25
N TYR A 273 -15.57 -12.60 6.67
CA TYR A 273 -15.93 -11.21 6.49
C TYR A 273 -17.40 -10.97 6.79
N LYS A 274 -17.75 -9.71 7.02
CA LYS A 274 -19.14 -9.24 7.11
C LYS A 274 -19.22 -7.80 6.60
N SER A 275 -20.43 -7.26 6.49
CA SER A 275 -20.61 -5.84 6.20
C SER A 275 -19.94 -4.99 7.29
N GLY A 276 -19.24 -3.91 6.89
CA GLY A 276 -18.64 -2.96 7.82
C GLY A 276 -19.64 -2.12 8.63
N GLY A 277 -20.93 -2.19 8.30
CA GLY A 277 -21.96 -1.46 9.04
C GLY A 277 -21.98 0.06 8.82
N TYR A 278 -21.06 0.60 8.00
CA TYR A 278 -21.21 1.96 7.47
C TYR A 278 -22.32 1.96 6.42
N HIS A 279 -23.54 2.07 6.88
CA HIS A 279 -24.63 2.47 6.03
C HIS A 279 -24.38 3.95 5.70
N MET A 280 -23.94 4.24 4.47
CA MET A 280 -24.17 5.59 3.95
C MET A 280 -25.68 5.79 4.07
N THR A 281 -26.12 6.65 4.99
CA THR A 281 -27.50 7.13 5.01
C THR A 281 -27.83 7.47 3.58
N SER A 282 -28.88 6.86 3.03
CA SER A 282 -29.28 6.84 1.62
C SER A 282 -29.69 8.22 1.09
N GLY A 283 -28.86 9.22 1.34
CA GLY A 283 -28.95 10.58 0.84
C GLY A 283 -28.16 10.71 -0.47
N PRO A 284 -28.30 11.85 -1.15
CA PRO A 284 -27.78 12.11 -2.51
C PRO A 284 -26.25 12.05 -2.65
N TYR A 285 -25.53 11.72 -1.57
CA TYR A 285 -24.07 11.63 -1.50
C TYR A 285 -23.56 10.18 -1.51
N SER A 286 -24.43 9.17 -1.55
CA SER A 286 -24.02 7.75 -1.52
C SER A 286 -23.33 7.25 -2.80
N SER A 287 -23.19 8.10 -3.82
CA SER A 287 -22.63 7.74 -5.13
C SER A 287 -21.58 8.73 -5.65
N SER A 288 -21.30 9.84 -4.95
CA SER A 288 -20.31 10.78 -5.46
C SER A 288 -18.90 10.30 -5.13
N VAL A 289 -18.20 9.83 -6.16
CA VAL A 289 -16.73 9.69 -6.21
C VAL A 289 -16.08 11.08 -6.25
N CYS A 290 -16.61 11.99 -5.45
CA CYS A 290 -16.17 13.38 -5.40
C CYS A 290 -14.72 13.37 -4.97
N GLN A 291 -13.86 13.98 -5.77
CA GLN A 291 -12.40 13.97 -5.57
C GLN A 291 -11.96 14.97 -4.49
N VAL A 292 -12.87 15.83 -4.01
CA VAL A 292 -12.56 16.94 -3.08
C VAL A 292 -13.61 17.08 -1.97
N CYS A 293 -14.47 16.07 -1.77
CA CYS A 293 -15.53 16.12 -0.76
C CYS A 293 -15.04 15.78 0.65
N TYR A 294 -13.80 15.30 0.78
CA TYR A 294 -13.19 15.13 2.08
C TYR A 294 -12.95 16.47 2.77
N ASN A 295 -13.57 16.62 3.94
CA ASN A 295 -13.35 17.70 4.90
C ASN A 295 -13.32 17.04 6.28
N SER A 296 -12.27 17.23 7.07
CA SER A 296 -12.11 16.57 8.38
C SER A 296 -13.23 16.89 9.35
N THR A 297 -13.72 18.13 9.38
CA THR A 297 -14.86 18.52 10.21
C THR A 297 -16.11 17.76 9.79
N ARG A 298 -16.37 17.69 8.47
CA ARG A 298 -17.51 16.92 7.92
C ARG A 298 -17.36 15.43 8.21
N TYR A 299 -16.15 14.89 8.08
CA TYR A 299 -15.84 13.49 8.38
C TYR A 299 -16.18 13.16 9.84
N ILE A 300 -15.71 13.99 10.79
CA ILE A 300 -15.99 13.82 12.21
C ILE A 300 -17.49 13.97 12.50
N GLN A 301 -18.17 14.92 11.86
CA GLN A 301 -19.62 15.09 12.02
C GLN A 301 -20.41 13.87 11.54
N LEU A 302 -20.01 13.28 10.41
CA LEU A 302 -20.69 12.12 9.82
C LEU A 302 -20.44 10.84 10.61
N TRP A 303 -19.23 10.65 11.12
CA TRP A 303 -18.81 9.37 11.71
C TRP A 303 -18.63 9.40 13.23
N GLY A 304 -18.75 10.57 13.86
CA GLY A 304 -18.57 10.77 15.30
C GLY A 304 -17.14 10.57 15.79
N SER A 305 -16.15 10.50 14.90
CA SER A 305 -14.76 10.18 15.24
C SER A 305 -13.75 10.76 14.25
N ALA A 306 -12.57 11.11 14.76
CA ALA A 306 -11.39 11.46 13.95
C ALA A 306 -10.50 10.24 13.65
N LYS A 307 -10.92 9.03 14.02
CA LYS A 307 -10.17 7.80 13.74
C LYS A 307 -9.95 7.64 12.23
N CYS A 308 -8.77 7.18 11.83
CA CYS A 308 -8.38 6.97 10.44
C CYS A 308 -8.37 8.23 9.56
N THR A 309 -8.23 9.40 10.17
CA THR A 309 -8.03 10.64 9.44
C THR A 309 -7.10 11.61 10.16
N ASN A 310 -6.53 12.57 9.44
CA ASN A 310 -5.60 13.54 10.03
C ASN A 310 -6.29 14.34 11.13
N THR A 311 -5.59 14.50 12.25
CA THR A 311 -6.10 15.26 13.40
C THR A 311 -5.97 16.76 13.20
N ILE A 312 -5.01 17.18 12.38
CA ILE A 312 -4.86 18.58 11.97
C ILE A 312 -5.63 18.78 10.65
N PRO A 313 -6.68 19.63 10.63
CA PRO A 313 -7.50 19.83 9.45
C PRO A 313 -6.72 20.59 8.36
N PHE A 314 -6.75 20.09 7.12
CA PHE A 314 -6.33 20.88 5.96
C PHE A 314 -7.41 21.91 5.65
N GLN A 315 -7.05 23.19 5.70
CA GLN A 315 -7.92 24.24 5.19
C GLN A 315 -7.72 24.36 3.68
N LEU A 316 -8.55 23.65 2.92
CA LEU A 316 -8.60 23.83 1.47
C LEU A 316 -9.29 25.15 1.14
N SER A 317 -8.74 25.88 0.18
CA SER A 317 -9.34 27.11 -0.32
C SER A 317 -10.71 26.82 -0.93
N GLU A 318 -11.67 27.74 -0.80
CA GLU A 318 -12.98 27.57 -1.43
C GLU A 318 -12.89 27.29 -2.92
N LYS A 319 -11.89 27.88 -3.59
CA LYS A 319 -11.62 27.68 -5.01
C LYS A 319 -11.33 26.22 -5.32
N LEU A 320 -10.57 25.52 -4.47
CA LEU A 320 -10.29 24.09 -4.64
C LEU A 320 -11.51 23.23 -4.36
N LEU A 321 -12.26 23.57 -3.31
CA LEU A 321 -13.51 22.89 -2.97
C LEU A 321 -14.58 23.03 -4.07
N LYS A 322 -14.58 24.13 -4.84
CA LYS A 322 -15.55 24.44 -5.91
C LYS A 322 -15.19 23.89 -7.29
N ARG A 323 -13.95 23.43 -7.51
CA ARG A 323 -13.45 23.05 -8.85
C ARG A 323 -13.95 21.68 -9.33
N TRP A 324 -14.51 20.88 -8.44
CA TRP A 324 -14.93 19.49 -8.65
C TRP A 324 -16.18 19.17 -7.85
#